data_AF-A0A2J7Q3Y6-F1
#
_entry.id   AF-A0A2J7Q3Y6-F1
#
_cell.length_a   1.000
_cell.length_b   1.000
_cell.length_c   1.000
_cell.angle_alpha   90.00
_cell.angle_beta   90.00
_cell.angle_gamma   90.00
#
_symmetry.space_group_name_H-M   'P 1'
#
loop_
_entity.id
_entity.type
_entity.pdbx_description
1 polymer ?
#
loop_
_entity_poly.entity_id
_entity_poly.type
_entity_poly.pdbx_seq_one_letter_code
_entity_poly.pdbx_strand_id
1 'polypeptide(L)'
;MGVQASLSDLRDVGQTMALSVQAENAAQLMRWIYDLVVLDPNEDTSKKTSTKLLDGVLGLLDALLVFQEGPGEEWMEMAKMAFGILLSCSANSNLELCAMATAKLHTLIQTRNMREPEEGAYLLYFMNRIVQKTIKVDNQEHYSFLIPVVKALLEKLNVTLGLANHLPGLPQTQAGPAFFDDFQCYCQEAQWQTFMEKKVGWL
;
A
#
# COMPACT_ATOMS: atom_id res chain seq x y z
N MET A 1 -17.29 14.31 -3.03
CA MET A 1 -17.46 15.74 -2.68
C MET A 1 -16.72 16.10 -1.40
N GLY A 2 -16.80 15.30 -0.32
CA GLY A 2 -16.08 15.59 0.95
C GLY A 2 -14.57 15.77 0.82
N VAL A 3 -13.85 14.83 0.19
CA VAL A 3 -12.37 14.89 0.07
C VAL A 3 -11.87 16.12 -0.68
N GLN A 4 -12.54 16.49 -1.77
CA GLN A 4 -12.20 17.66 -2.56
C GLN A 4 -12.50 18.97 -1.80
N ALA A 5 -13.59 19.00 -1.01
CA ALA A 5 -13.88 20.13 -0.14
C ALA A 5 -12.81 20.30 0.96
N SER A 6 -12.45 19.22 1.66
CA SER A 6 -11.38 19.25 2.67
C SER A 6 -10.03 19.66 2.08
N LEU A 7 -9.74 19.26 0.84
CA LEU A 7 -8.55 19.68 0.09
C LEU A 7 -8.55 21.18 -0.24
N SER A 8 -9.69 21.72 -0.66
CA SER A 8 -9.86 23.16 -0.86
C SER A 8 -9.67 23.93 0.44
N ASP A 9 -10.28 23.46 1.53
CA ASP A 9 -10.19 24.10 2.84
C ASP A 9 -8.74 24.16 3.36
N LEU A 10 -7.94 23.11 3.13
CA LEU A 10 -6.52 23.07 3.50
C LEU A 10 -5.65 24.03 2.68
N ARG A 11 -6.01 24.32 1.43
CA ARG A 11 -5.26 25.23 0.56
C ARG A 11 -5.49 26.70 0.89
N ASP A 12 -6.61 27.05 1.52
CA ASP A 12 -7.02 28.43 1.82
C ASP A 12 -6.52 28.97 3.18
N VAL A 13 -5.67 28.24 3.92
CA VAL A 13 -5.30 28.63 5.30
C VAL A 13 -4.06 29.50 5.42
N GLY A 14 -4.23 30.64 6.10
CA GLY A 14 -3.16 31.54 6.55
C GLY A 14 -2.93 31.63 8.07
N GLN A 15 -3.54 30.78 8.91
CA GLN A 15 -3.44 30.87 10.39
C GLN A 15 -3.28 29.50 11.09
N THR A 16 -2.35 29.42 12.05
CA THR A 16 -1.89 28.18 12.71
C THR A 16 -2.98 27.40 13.49
N MET A 17 -3.98 28.07 14.07
CA MET A 17 -5.09 27.41 14.79
C MET A 17 -6.12 26.77 13.85
N ALA A 18 -6.24 27.25 12.60
CA ALA A 18 -7.12 26.64 11.61
C ALA A 18 -6.52 25.33 11.06
N LEU A 19 -5.19 25.23 11.04
CA LEU A 19 -4.47 24.02 10.59
C LEU A 19 -4.74 22.80 11.50
N SER A 20 -4.80 22.96 12.82
CA SER A 20 -5.04 21.82 13.72
C SER A 20 -6.46 21.26 13.59
N VAL A 21 -7.47 22.12 13.52
CA VAL A 21 -8.87 21.71 13.32
C VAL A 21 -9.07 21.03 11.96
N GLN A 22 -8.42 21.55 10.91
CA GLN A 22 -8.50 20.94 9.58
C GLN A 22 -7.75 19.60 9.49
N ALA A 23 -6.63 19.46 10.18
CA ALA A 23 -5.92 18.18 10.28
C ALA A 23 -6.81 17.11 10.93
N GLU A 24 -7.53 17.45 12.00
CA GLU A 24 -8.42 16.52 12.67
C GLU A 24 -9.64 16.14 11.80
N ASN A 25 -10.23 17.11 11.09
CA ASN A 25 -11.28 16.84 10.11
C ASN A 25 -10.80 15.90 8.99
N ALA A 26 -9.57 16.10 8.50
CA ALA A 26 -8.96 15.25 7.50
C ALA A 26 -8.69 13.84 8.03
N ALA A 27 -8.22 13.71 9.26
CA ALA A 27 -8.04 12.42 9.92
C ALA A 27 -9.39 11.68 10.05
N GLN A 28 -10.45 12.38 10.46
CA GLN A 28 -11.77 11.78 10.57
C GLN A 28 -12.34 11.35 9.20
N LEU A 29 -12.11 12.15 8.17
CA LEU A 29 -12.49 11.78 6.80
C LEU A 29 -11.71 10.54 6.32
N MET A 30 -10.41 10.46 6.62
CA MET A 30 -9.60 9.27 6.34
C MET A 30 -10.17 8.03 7.03
N ARG A 31 -10.62 8.13 8.29
CA ARG A 31 -11.28 7.01 9.01
C ARG A 31 -12.54 6.54 8.28
N TRP A 32 -13.43 7.45 7.89
CA TRP A 32 -14.64 7.07 7.15
C TRP A 32 -14.35 6.41 5.80
N ILE A 33 -13.31 6.89 5.10
CA ILE A 33 -12.90 6.28 3.83
C ILE A 33 -12.29 4.90 4.07
N TYR A 34 -11.46 4.77 5.10
CA TYR A 34 -10.89 3.49 5.50
C TYR A 34 -11.98 2.48 5.86
N ASP A 35 -12.97 2.89 6.64
CA ASP A 35 -14.12 2.07 7.00
C ASP A 35 -14.87 1.60 5.74
N LEU A 36 -15.16 2.51 4.81
CA LEU A 36 -15.86 2.19 3.56
C LEU A 36 -15.05 1.27 2.62
N VAL A 37 -13.75 1.53 2.48
CA VAL A 37 -12.91 0.88 1.46
C VAL A 37 -12.30 -0.42 1.96
N VAL A 38 -11.93 -0.47 3.23
CA VAL A 38 -11.10 -1.55 3.81
C VAL A 38 -11.91 -2.45 4.76
N LEU A 39 -12.72 -1.86 5.66
CA LEU A 39 -13.42 -2.63 6.69
C LEU A 39 -14.84 -3.05 6.31
N ASP A 40 -15.48 -2.33 5.40
CA ASP A 40 -16.85 -2.61 5.02
C ASP A 40 -16.95 -4.04 4.44
N PRO A 41 -17.86 -4.88 4.97
CA PRO A 41 -17.91 -6.30 4.63
C PRO A 41 -18.49 -6.59 3.23
N ASN A 42 -19.05 -5.60 2.54
CA ASN A 42 -19.65 -5.81 1.22
C ASN A 42 -18.58 -6.20 0.18
N GLU A 43 -18.79 -7.30 -0.53
CA GLU A 43 -17.82 -7.79 -1.52
C GLU A 43 -17.77 -6.93 -2.79
N ASP A 44 -18.79 -6.11 -3.04
CA ASP A 44 -18.86 -5.22 -4.21
C ASP A 44 -17.96 -3.98 -4.04
N THR A 45 -16.67 -4.14 -4.35
CA THR A 45 -15.67 -3.07 -4.30
C THR A 45 -15.84 -2.01 -5.39
N SER A 46 -16.59 -2.30 -6.46
CA SER A 46 -16.80 -1.38 -7.58
C SER A 46 -17.52 -0.10 -7.19
N LYS A 47 -18.35 -0.16 -6.14
CA LYS A 47 -19.12 0.98 -5.62
C LYS A 47 -18.43 1.73 -4.48
N LYS A 48 -17.38 1.14 -3.90
CA LYS A 48 -16.68 1.67 -2.73
C LYS A 48 -15.53 2.59 -3.11
N THR A 49 -14.87 2.27 -4.23
CA THR A 49 -13.64 2.94 -4.66
C THR A 49 -13.77 3.49 -6.06
N SER A 50 -13.14 4.63 -6.31
CA SER A 50 -12.99 5.21 -7.66
C SER A 50 -11.65 5.91 -7.76
N THR A 51 -11.16 6.12 -8.99
CA THR A 51 -9.92 6.87 -9.24
C THR A 51 -9.99 8.29 -8.66
N LYS A 52 -11.15 8.95 -8.77
CA LYS A 52 -11.41 10.26 -8.15
C LYS A 52 -11.33 10.25 -6.62
N LEU A 53 -11.79 9.17 -5.97
CA LEU A 53 -11.70 9.03 -4.52
C LEU A 53 -10.22 8.86 -4.12
N LEU A 54 -9.51 7.95 -4.79
CA LEU A 54 -8.10 7.70 -4.49
C LEU A 54 -7.24 8.94 -4.74
N ASP A 55 -7.42 9.62 -5.88
CA ASP A 55 -6.74 10.88 -6.19
C ASP A 55 -6.96 11.94 -5.11
N GLY A 56 -8.21 12.10 -4.65
CA GLY A 56 -8.51 12.99 -3.53
C GLY A 56 -7.79 12.58 -2.24
N VAL A 57 -7.79 11.29 -1.90
CA VAL A 57 -7.08 10.77 -0.71
C VAL A 57 -5.58 11.07 -0.81
N LEU A 58 -4.96 10.83 -1.97
CA LEU A 58 -3.55 11.10 -2.19
C LEU A 58 -3.23 12.59 -2.07
N GLY A 59 -4.06 13.45 -2.68
CA GLY A 59 -3.93 14.89 -2.54
C GLY A 59 -4.02 15.33 -1.08
N LEU A 60 -4.94 14.76 -0.30
CA LEU A 60 -5.12 15.10 1.12
C LEU A 60 -3.87 14.75 1.93
N LEU A 61 -3.32 13.54 1.72
CA LEU A 61 -2.11 13.08 2.38
C LEU A 61 -0.89 13.94 2.00
N ASP A 62 -0.80 14.34 0.74
CA ASP A 62 0.29 15.18 0.25
C ASP A 62 0.17 16.63 0.79
N ALA A 63 -1.04 17.17 0.92
CA ALA A 63 -1.28 18.50 1.49
C ALA A 63 -0.91 18.57 2.99
N LEU A 64 -1.12 17.46 3.72
CA LEU A 64 -0.81 17.34 5.13
C LEU A 64 0.60 16.81 5.40
N LEU A 65 1.38 16.54 4.34
CA LEU A 65 2.74 16.01 4.42
C LEU A 65 2.85 14.72 5.23
N VAL A 66 1.80 13.88 5.26
CA VAL A 66 1.66 12.69 6.12
C VAL A 66 2.85 11.72 6.01
N PHE A 67 3.43 11.62 4.81
CA PHE A 67 4.54 10.71 4.55
C PHE A 67 5.93 11.35 4.65
N GLN A 68 6.04 12.66 4.90
CA GLN A 68 7.32 13.33 5.12
C GLN A 68 7.79 13.16 6.58
N GLU A 69 9.10 13.26 6.83
CA GLU A 69 9.64 13.18 8.19
C GLU A 69 9.22 14.43 9.00
N GLY A 70 8.19 14.31 9.83
CA GLY A 70 7.64 15.35 10.69
C GLY A 70 7.00 14.79 11.96
N PRO A 71 6.85 15.58 13.05
CA PRO A 71 6.54 15.07 14.38
C PRO A 71 5.04 14.91 14.59
N GLY A 72 4.57 13.70 14.89
CA GLY A 72 3.23 13.48 15.43
C GLY A 72 2.75 12.03 15.30
N GLU A 73 2.32 11.42 16.40
CA GLU A 73 1.66 10.09 16.40
C GLU A 73 0.39 10.08 15.52
N GLU A 74 -0.29 11.22 15.38
CA GLU A 74 -1.48 11.40 14.54
C GLU A 74 -1.23 11.05 13.06
N TRP A 75 -0.03 11.38 12.55
CA TRP A 75 0.36 11.09 11.17
C TRP A 75 0.66 9.61 10.95
N MET A 76 0.99 8.87 12.02
CA MET A 76 1.18 7.42 11.93
C MET A 76 -0.14 6.69 11.70
N GLU A 77 -1.25 7.16 12.31
CA GLU A 77 -2.58 6.59 12.06
C GLU A 77 -3.03 6.84 10.61
N MET A 78 -2.88 8.07 10.12
CA MET A 78 -3.22 8.42 8.74
C MET A 78 -2.38 7.67 7.70
N ALA A 79 -1.08 7.50 7.96
CA ALA A 79 -0.23 6.68 7.10
C ALA A 79 -0.68 5.21 7.07
N LYS A 80 -1.01 4.61 8.21
CA LYS A 80 -1.53 3.23 8.28
C LYS A 80 -2.84 3.06 7.53
N MET A 81 -3.78 3.99 7.70
CA MET A 81 -5.04 4.01 6.95
C MET A 81 -4.81 4.15 5.45
N ALA A 82 -3.91 5.06 5.04
CA ALA A 82 -3.56 5.25 3.65
C ALA A 82 -2.98 3.99 3.00
N PHE A 83 -2.11 3.24 3.70
CA PHE A 83 -1.62 1.96 3.21
C PHE A 83 -2.75 0.94 3.03
N GLY A 84 -3.69 0.82 3.98
CA GLY A 84 -4.82 -0.09 3.83
C GLY A 84 -5.74 0.28 2.65
N ILE A 85 -5.99 1.58 2.43
CA ILE A 85 -6.75 2.07 1.28
C ILE A 85 -6.00 1.74 -0.03
N LEU A 86 -4.71 2.03 -0.11
CA LEU A 86 -3.88 1.74 -1.28
C LEU A 86 -3.84 0.24 -1.61
N LEU A 87 -3.66 -0.61 -0.60
CA LEU A 87 -3.68 -2.07 -0.74
C LEU A 87 -5.04 -2.60 -1.20
N SER A 88 -6.12 -2.00 -0.71
CA SER A 88 -7.48 -2.38 -1.14
C SER A 88 -7.75 -1.95 -2.59
N CYS A 89 -7.27 -0.77 -2.97
CA CYS A 89 -7.32 -0.28 -4.35
C CYS A 89 -6.45 -1.11 -5.30
N SER A 90 -5.26 -1.57 -4.86
CA SER A 90 -4.41 -2.45 -5.68
C SER A 90 -5.00 -3.85 -5.85
N ALA A 91 -5.91 -4.29 -4.96
CA ALA A 91 -6.65 -5.54 -5.11
C ALA A 91 -7.90 -5.42 -6.00
N ASN A 92 -8.27 -4.21 -6.44
CA ASN A 92 -9.50 -3.96 -7.17
C ASN A 92 -9.43 -4.51 -8.62
N SER A 93 -10.57 -4.92 -9.15
CA SER A 93 -10.69 -5.36 -10.56
C SER A 93 -10.56 -4.21 -11.56
N ASN A 94 -10.74 -2.96 -11.13
CA ASN A 94 -10.46 -1.79 -11.96
C ASN A 94 -8.94 -1.58 -12.06
N LEU A 95 -8.38 -1.87 -13.24
CA LEU A 95 -6.95 -1.80 -13.50
C LEU A 95 -6.37 -0.39 -13.44
N GLU A 96 -7.15 0.65 -13.77
CA GLU A 96 -6.71 2.05 -13.63
C GLU A 96 -6.49 2.39 -12.15
N LEU A 97 -7.44 1.98 -11.30
CA LEU A 97 -7.32 2.15 -9.86
C LEU A 97 -6.14 1.35 -9.29
N CYS A 98 -5.96 0.11 -9.76
CA CYS A 98 -4.81 -0.70 -9.39
C CYS A 98 -3.49 -0.01 -9.74
N ALA A 99 -3.34 0.46 -10.98
CA ALA A 99 -2.14 1.12 -11.46
C ALA A 99 -1.80 2.38 -10.65
N MET A 100 -2.81 3.22 -10.34
CA MET A 100 -2.62 4.38 -9.48
C MET A 100 -2.12 3.99 -8.08
N ALA A 101 -2.75 2.98 -7.48
CA ALA A 101 -2.43 2.52 -6.14
C ALA A 101 -1.04 1.88 -6.06
N THR A 102 -0.71 1.00 -7.00
CA THR A 102 0.60 0.34 -7.04
C THR A 102 1.72 1.32 -7.36
N ALA A 103 1.50 2.31 -8.22
CA ALA A 103 2.45 3.39 -8.46
C ALA A 103 2.76 4.17 -7.18
N LYS A 104 1.72 4.62 -6.44
CA LYS A 104 1.94 5.33 -5.16
C LYS A 104 2.60 4.44 -4.12
N LEU A 105 2.18 3.17 -3.98
CA LEU A 105 2.81 2.21 -3.07
C LEU A 105 4.30 2.06 -3.39
N HIS A 106 4.66 1.84 -4.65
CA HIS A 106 6.04 1.71 -5.09
C HIS A 106 6.87 2.94 -4.71
N THR A 107 6.36 4.15 -5.00
CA THR A 107 7.02 5.39 -4.60
C THR A 107 7.22 5.48 -3.09
N LEU A 108 6.19 5.18 -2.29
CA LEU A 108 6.28 5.24 -0.83
C LEU A 108 7.29 4.24 -0.26
N ILE A 109 7.34 3.02 -0.80
CA ILE A 109 8.31 2.00 -0.36
C ILE A 109 9.74 2.46 -0.63
N GLN A 110 9.98 3.11 -1.77
CA GLN A 110 11.29 3.63 -2.13
C GLN A 110 11.71 4.81 -1.24
N THR A 111 10.82 5.78 -1.02
CA THR A 111 11.17 7.04 -0.36
C THR A 111 11.08 7.00 1.16
N ARG A 112 10.16 6.22 1.72
CA ARG A 112 9.93 6.18 3.18
C ARG A 112 10.93 5.28 3.88
N ASN A 113 11.39 5.68 5.06
CA ASN A 113 12.21 4.82 5.90
C ASN A 113 11.30 3.96 6.77
N MET A 114 11.16 2.67 6.45
CA MET A 114 10.38 1.70 7.23
C MET A 114 11.19 1.32 8.48
N ARG A 115 11.05 2.12 9.55
CA ARG A 115 11.80 1.94 10.80
C ARG A 115 11.29 0.72 11.58
N GLU A 116 10.00 0.42 11.47
CA GLU A 116 9.35 -0.71 12.10
C GLU A 116 9.25 -1.90 11.11
N PRO A 117 9.78 -3.08 11.44
CA PRO A 117 9.68 -4.27 10.57
C PRO A 117 8.23 -4.68 10.30
N GLU A 118 7.31 -4.41 11.23
CA GLU A 118 5.89 -4.74 11.17
C GLU A 118 5.19 -4.03 10.01
N GLU A 119 5.52 -2.75 9.75
CA GLU A 119 4.95 -1.97 8.63
C GLU A 119 5.28 -2.63 7.30
N GLY A 120 6.56 -2.99 7.09
CA GLY A 120 7.01 -3.67 5.89
C GLY A 120 6.46 -5.08 5.74
N ALA A 121 6.41 -5.84 6.83
CA ALA A 121 5.85 -7.19 6.86
C ALA A 121 4.35 -7.18 6.51
N TYR A 122 3.57 -6.24 7.06
CA TYR A 122 2.16 -6.06 6.73
C TYR A 122 1.95 -5.79 5.24
N LEU A 123 2.71 -4.86 4.64
CA LEU A 123 2.64 -4.57 3.21
C LEU A 123 2.98 -5.80 2.36
N LEU A 124 4.06 -6.50 2.71
CA LEU A 124 4.48 -7.71 2.00
C LEU A 124 3.44 -8.83 2.11
N TYR A 125 2.86 -9.03 3.29
CA TYR A 125 1.81 -10.00 3.54
C TYR A 125 0.58 -9.75 2.67
N PHE A 126 0.08 -8.51 2.68
CA PHE A 126 -1.11 -8.16 1.92
C PHE A 126 -0.84 -8.22 0.42
N MET A 127 0.29 -7.68 -0.06
CA MET A 127 0.68 -7.75 -1.46
C MET A 127 0.80 -9.19 -1.95
N ASN A 128 1.39 -10.08 -1.15
CA ASN A 128 1.42 -11.50 -1.47
C ASN A 128 0.01 -12.07 -1.63
N ARG A 129 -0.94 -11.76 -0.73
CA ARG A 129 -2.32 -12.24 -0.87
C ARG A 129 -2.97 -11.80 -2.19
N ILE A 130 -2.74 -10.54 -2.60
CA ILE A 130 -3.24 -10.05 -3.89
C ILE A 130 -2.59 -10.84 -5.03
N VAL A 131 -1.26 -10.95 -5.05
CA VAL A 131 -0.52 -11.69 -6.09
C VAL A 131 -1.00 -13.14 -6.20
N GLN A 132 -1.14 -13.85 -5.08
CA GLN A 132 -1.64 -15.22 -5.06
C GLN A 132 -3.05 -15.33 -5.65
N LYS A 133 -3.93 -14.36 -5.34
CA LYS A 133 -5.28 -14.33 -5.91
C LYS A 133 -5.23 -14.05 -7.41
N THR A 134 -4.43 -13.09 -7.85
CA THR A 134 -4.26 -12.67 -9.24
C THR A 134 -3.69 -13.80 -10.10
N ILE A 135 -2.69 -14.54 -9.61
CA ILE A 135 -2.13 -15.72 -10.28
C ILE A 135 -3.19 -16.82 -10.42
N LYS A 136 -3.97 -17.08 -9.37
CA LYS A 136 -5.04 -18.12 -9.39
C LYS A 136 -6.11 -17.85 -10.45
N VAL A 137 -6.40 -16.59 -10.75
CA VAL A 137 -7.36 -16.20 -11.79
C VAL A 137 -6.69 -15.90 -13.14
N ASP A 138 -5.39 -16.17 -13.26
CA ASP A 138 -4.57 -15.94 -14.46
C ASP A 138 -4.65 -14.52 -15.05
N ASN A 139 -4.74 -13.51 -14.17
CA ASN A 139 -4.81 -12.11 -14.60
C ASN A 139 -3.40 -11.48 -14.67
N GLN A 140 -2.72 -11.72 -15.79
CA GLN A 140 -1.35 -11.27 -16.04
C GLN A 140 -1.20 -9.75 -16.06
N GLU A 141 -2.20 -9.02 -16.56
CA GLU A 141 -2.17 -7.56 -16.59
C GLU A 141 -2.18 -6.98 -15.18
N HIS A 142 -3.07 -7.49 -14.32
CA HIS A 142 -3.09 -7.09 -12.91
C HIS A 142 -1.79 -7.47 -12.20
N TYR A 143 -1.24 -8.66 -12.45
CA TYR A 143 0.04 -9.10 -11.90
C TYR A 143 1.18 -8.13 -12.25
N SER A 144 1.22 -7.65 -13.50
CA SER A 144 2.24 -6.72 -13.98
C SER A 144 2.29 -5.41 -13.20
N PHE A 145 1.17 -4.95 -12.63
CA PHE A 145 1.12 -3.77 -11.76
C PHE A 145 1.61 -4.05 -10.34
N LEU A 146 1.45 -5.28 -9.85
CA LEU A 146 1.78 -5.68 -8.47
C LEU A 146 3.26 -6.00 -8.30
N ILE A 147 3.86 -6.66 -9.29
CA ILE A 147 5.21 -7.19 -9.17
C ILE A 147 6.31 -6.15 -8.92
N PRO A 148 6.27 -4.90 -9.46
CA PRO A 148 7.25 -3.87 -9.09
C PRO A 148 7.16 -3.45 -7.62
N VAL A 149 5.97 -3.52 -7.03
CA VAL A 149 5.75 -3.23 -5.60
C VAL A 149 6.34 -4.34 -4.74
N VAL A 150 6.07 -5.60 -5.09
CA VAL A 150 6.65 -6.76 -4.39
C VAL A 150 8.17 -6.75 -4.47
N LYS A 151 8.73 -6.50 -5.67
CA LYS A 151 10.17 -6.36 -5.87
C LYS A 151 10.76 -5.30 -4.92
N ALA A 152 10.17 -4.11 -4.89
CA ALA A 152 10.65 -3.02 -4.04
C ALA A 152 10.58 -3.38 -2.54
N LEU A 153 9.52 -4.08 -2.10
CA LEU A 153 9.41 -4.57 -0.72
C LEU A 153 10.50 -5.59 -0.39
N LEU A 154 10.77 -6.55 -1.28
CA LEU A 154 11.81 -7.56 -1.07
C LEU A 154 13.20 -6.91 -0.95
N GLU A 155 13.50 -5.92 -1.80
CA GLU A 155 14.75 -5.16 -1.73
C GLU A 155 14.84 -4.36 -0.42
N LYS A 156 13.75 -3.69 -0.04
CA LYS A 156 13.67 -2.87 1.18
C LYS A 156 13.83 -3.71 2.45
N LEU A 157 13.23 -4.89 2.47
CA LEU A 157 13.13 -5.76 3.64
C LEU A 157 14.21 -6.85 3.68
N ASN A 158 15.12 -6.89 2.70
CA ASN A 158 16.12 -7.94 2.57
C ASN A 158 16.92 -8.18 3.87
N VAL A 159 17.42 -7.11 4.47
CA VAL A 159 18.19 -7.19 5.73
C VAL A 159 17.25 -7.40 6.92
N THR A 160 16.18 -6.62 7.01
CA THR A 160 15.24 -6.61 8.14
C THR A 160 14.58 -7.96 8.38
N LEU A 161 14.16 -8.63 7.31
CA LEU A 161 13.54 -9.96 7.36
C LEU A 161 14.53 -11.10 7.13
N GLY A 162 15.82 -10.81 6.94
CA GLY A 162 16.86 -11.81 6.69
C GLY A 162 16.55 -12.70 5.48
N LEU A 163 16.07 -12.11 4.37
CA LEU A 163 15.56 -12.86 3.22
C LEU A 163 16.62 -13.80 2.64
N ALA A 164 17.89 -13.39 2.58
CA ALA A 164 18.99 -14.24 2.11
C ALA A 164 19.14 -15.55 2.91
N ASN A 165 18.77 -15.56 4.20
CA ASN A 165 18.86 -16.74 5.05
C ASN A 165 17.61 -17.62 4.96
N HIS A 166 16.44 -17.01 4.75
CA HIS A 166 15.16 -17.72 4.78
C HIS A 166 14.65 -18.15 3.40
N LEU A 167 15.07 -17.45 2.35
CA LEU A 167 14.62 -17.64 0.97
C LEU A 167 15.82 -17.79 0.01
N PRO A 168 16.68 -18.81 0.17
CA PRO A 168 17.82 -19.03 -0.72
C PRO A 168 17.43 -19.29 -2.19
N GLY A 169 16.17 -19.68 -2.46
CA GLY A 169 15.63 -19.86 -3.80
C GLY A 169 15.00 -18.59 -4.40
N LEU A 170 14.96 -17.47 -3.67
CA LEU A 170 14.34 -16.24 -4.15
C LEU A 170 15.04 -15.76 -5.44
N PRO A 171 14.29 -15.49 -6.53
CA PRO A 171 14.86 -14.93 -7.74
C PRO A 171 15.58 -13.60 -7.47
N GLN A 172 16.67 -13.36 -8.18
CA GLN A 172 17.45 -12.14 -8.01
C GLN A 172 16.64 -10.93 -8.48
N THR A 173 16.37 -9.97 -7.59
CA THR A 173 15.62 -8.76 -7.94
C THR A 173 16.36 -7.91 -8.99
N GLN A 174 17.68 -8.06 -9.10
CA GLN A 174 18.51 -7.38 -10.11
C GLN A 174 18.46 -8.03 -11.51
N ALA A 175 17.75 -9.15 -11.69
CA ALA A 175 17.63 -9.85 -12.98
C ALA A 175 16.76 -9.11 -14.02
N GLY A 176 16.38 -7.84 -13.76
CA GLY A 176 15.57 -7.04 -14.66
C GLY A 176 14.17 -7.65 -14.85
N PRO A 177 13.64 -7.69 -16.09
CA PRO A 177 12.31 -8.24 -16.37
C PRO A 177 12.16 -9.74 -16.04
N ALA A 178 13.24 -10.52 -16.09
CA ALA A 178 13.19 -11.97 -15.83
C ALA A 178 12.71 -12.30 -14.41
N PHE A 179 12.97 -11.40 -13.45
CA PHE A 179 12.46 -11.53 -12.08
C PHE A 179 10.93 -11.73 -12.04
N PHE A 180 10.19 -11.16 -12.99
CA PHE A 180 8.73 -11.11 -12.93
C PHE A 180 8.15 -12.50 -13.18
N ASP A 181 8.68 -13.20 -14.18
CA ASP A 181 8.27 -14.57 -14.52
C ASP A 181 8.80 -15.57 -13.48
N ASP A 182 10.07 -15.43 -13.09
CA ASP A 182 10.71 -16.32 -12.12
C ASP A 182 10.00 -16.24 -10.76
N PHE A 183 9.64 -15.03 -10.31
CA PHE A 183 8.94 -14.84 -9.05
C PHE A 183 7.51 -15.40 -9.09
N GLN A 184 6.83 -15.31 -10.24
CA GLN A 184 5.47 -15.86 -10.40
C GLN A 184 5.45 -17.38 -10.15
N CYS A 185 6.48 -18.09 -10.62
CA CYS A 185 6.68 -19.51 -10.36
C CYS A 185 7.10 -19.75 -8.90
N TYR A 186 8.14 -19.05 -8.45
CA TYR A 186 8.73 -19.23 -7.12
C TYR A 186 7.74 -18.96 -5.98
N CYS A 187 6.89 -17.95 -6.10
CA CYS A 187 5.94 -17.60 -5.05
C CYS A 187 4.85 -18.67 -4.83
N GLN A 188 4.79 -19.71 -5.66
CA GLN A 188 3.90 -20.86 -5.46
C GLN A 188 4.60 -22.01 -4.72
N GLU A 189 5.91 -21.94 -4.52
CA GLU A 189 6.69 -22.98 -3.86
C GLU A 189 6.48 -22.99 -2.34
N ALA A 190 6.68 -24.17 -1.74
CA ALA A 190 6.52 -24.37 -0.30
C ALA A 190 7.45 -23.46 0.54
N GLN A 191 8.64 -23.13 0.03
CA GLN A 191 9.57 -22.22 0.70
C GLN A 191 8.95 -20.84 0.91
N TRP A 192 8.42 -20.25 -0.16
CA TRP A 192 7.76 -18.94 -0.10
C TRP A 192 6.53 -18.97 0.80
N GLN A 193 5.64 -19.96 0.61
CA GLN A 193 4.42 -20.07 1.41
C GLN A 193 4.73 -20.23 2.91
N THR A 194 5.70 -21.08 3.25
CA THR A 194 6.13 -21.27 4.65
C THR A 194 6.72 -19.99 5.25
N PHE A 195 7.49 -19.23 4.49
CA PHE A 195 8.02 -17.94 4.94
C PHE A 195 6.91 -16.93 5.20
N MET A 196 5.97 -16.79 4.26
CA MET A 196 4.82 -15.90 4.41
C MET A 196 3.97 -16.27 5.63
N GLU A 197 3.75 -17.58 5.86
CA GLU A 197 2.95 -18.07 6.98
C GLU A 197 3.66 -17.97 8.33
N LYS A 198 4.96 -18.28 8.41
CA LYS A 198 5.67 -18.44 9.70
C LYS A 198 6.50 -17.24 10.13
N LYS A 199 6.86 -16.36 9.20
CA LYS A 199 7.70 -15.20 9.47
C LYS A 199 6.96 -13.89 9.25
N VAL A 200 6.26 -13.76 8.12
CA VAL A 200 5.58 -12.50 7.78
C VAL A 200 4.22 -12.41 8.46
N GLY A 201 3.42 -13.49 8.46
CA GLY A 201 2.07 -13.48 9.04
C GLY A 201 1.99 -13.44 10.57
N TRP A 202 3.13 -13.47 11.28
CA TRP A 202 3.21 -13.38 12.75
C TRP A 202 3.84 -12.07 13.24
N LEU A 203 4.25 -11.20 12.32
CA LEU A 203 4.67 -9.82 12.58
C LEU A 203 3.48 -8.90 12.35
#